data_AF-A0A4Z0ENK1-F1
#
_entry.id   AF-A0A4Z0ENK1-F1
#
_cell.length_a   1.000
_cell.length_b   1.000
_cell.length_c   1.000
_cell.angle_alpha   90.00
_cell.angle_beta   90.00
_cell.angle_gamma   90.00
#
_symmetry.space_group_name_H-M   'P 1'
#
loop_
_entity.id
_entity.type
_entity.pdbx_description
1 polymer ?
#
loop_
_entity_poly.entity_id
_entity_poly.type
_entity_poly.pdbx_seq_one_letter_code
_entity_poly.pdbx_strand_id
1 'polypeptide(L)'
;MKKLLAVFFIPFALSNCSDPCNGHIETSVLYFKQALQGQLVYANVLNNPSLGSQQTLTRDDKEYGTFPHVIIINDPEMKYKGRGTICFDEFTKQALPADIDLRERDIPRILITK
;
A
#
# COMPACT_ATOMS: atom_id res chain seq x y z
N MET A 1 61.16 8.89 -0.77
CA MET A 1 60.15 8.48 -1.77
C MET A 1 58.84 8.23 -1.03
N LYS A 2 57.89 9.17 -1.12
CA LYS A 2 56.61 9.15 -0.39
C LYS A 2 55.63 8.23 -1.12
N LYS A 3 55.11 7.18 -0.46
CA LYS A 3 54.01 6.35 -0.97
C LYS A 3 52.72 6.83 -0.31
N LEU A 4 51.86 7.51 -1.08
CA LEU A 4 50.50 7.84 -0.67
C LEU A 4 49.64 6.57 -0.73
N LEU A 5 49.08 6.16 0.41
CA LEU A 5 47.96 5.23 0.47
C LEU A 5 46.69 5.98 0.07
N ALA A 6 46.12 5.65 -1.08
CA ALA A 6 44.80 6.13 -1.49
C ALA A 6 43.73 5.27 -0.80
N VAL A 7 42.99 5.86 0.13
CA VAL A 7 41.79 5.27 0.74
C VAL A 7 40.67 5.32 -0.29
N PHE A 8 40.25 4.17 -0.79
CA PHE A 8 39.10 4.00 -1.67
C PHE A 8 37.82 4.24 -0.87
N PHE A 9 37.21 5.42 -1.03
CA PHE A 9 35.84 5.69 -0.59
C PHE A 9 34.90 5.06 -1.62
N ILE A 10 34.25 3.95 -1.27
CA ILE A 10 33.17 3.35 -2.08
C ILE A 10 31.87 4.05 -1.65
N PRO A 11 31.19 4.81 -2.52
CA PRO A 11 29.86 5.32 -2.21
C PRO A 11 28.87 4.15 -2.32
N PHE A 12 28.29 3.76 -1.18
CA PHE A 12 27.08 2.95 -1.14
C PHE A 12 25.93 3.75 -1.76
N ALA A 13 25.74 3.61 -3.07
CA ALA A 13 24.53 4.07 -3.74
C ALA A 13 23.37 3.16 -3.31
N LEU A 14 22.62 3.58 -2.29
CA LEU A 14 21.30 3.06 -1.99
C LEU A 14 20.36 3.50 -3.12
N SER A 15 20.40 2.79 -4.24
CA SER A 15 19.39 2.89 -5.28
C SER A 15 18.09 2.32 -4.71
N ASN A 16 17.33 3.17 -4.05
CA ASN A 16 15.92 2.92 -3.78
C ASN A 16 15.18 3.09 -5.12
N CYS A 17 15.44 2.17 -6.06
CA CYS A 17 14.66 2.03 -7.29
C CYS A 17 13.30 1.49 -6.87
N SER A 18 12.46 2.36 -6.33
CA SER A 18 11.02 2.21 -6.47
C SER A 18 10.77 2.11 -7.97
N ASP A 19 10.33 0.94 -8.45
CA ASP A 19 9.83 0.81 -9.81
C ASP A 19 8.89 2.00 -10.10
N PRO A 20 8.96 2.59 -11.31
CA PRO A 20 8.07 3.67 -11.67
C PRO A 20 6.62 3.19 -11.55
N CYS A 21 5.84 3.94 -10.79
CA CYS A 21 4.46 3.61 -10.48
C CYS A 21 3.60 3.91 -11.72
N ASN A 22 3.42 2.91 -12.58
CA ASN A 22 2.90 3.09 -13.94
C ASN A 22 1.39 2.75 -14.05
N GLY A 23 0.55 3.42 -13.26
CA GLY A 23 -0.91 3.27 -13.35
C GLY A 23 -1.62 4.60 -13.15
N HIS A 24 -2.83 4.73 -13.68
CA HIS A 24 -3.61 5.97 -13.61
C HIS A 24 -4.18 6.22 -12.21
N ILE A 25 -4.28 5.17 -11.38
CA ILE A 25 -4.68 5.30 -9.98
C ILE A 25 -3.45 5.11 -9.12
N GLU A 26 -3.12 6.13 -8.33
CA GLU A 26 -1.98 6.13 -7.43
C GLU A 26 -2.46 5.98 -5.98
N THR A 27 -1.79 5.12 -5.23
CA THR A 27 -2.12 4.90 -3.81
C THR A 27 -0.87 4.84 -2.95
N SER A 28 -0.97 5.39 -1.74
CA SER A 28 0.02 5.21 -0.68
C SER A 28 -0.42 4.08 0.24
N VAL A 29 0.47 3.10 0.47
CA VAL A 29 0.20 1.98 1.36
C VAL A 29 0.31 2.43 2.81
N LEU A 30 -0.76 2.17 3.58
CA LEU A 30 -0.86 2.52 4.99
C LEU A 30 -0.33 1.37 5.86
N TYR A 31 -0.94 0.18 5.72
CA TYR A 31 -0.48 -1.03 6.37
C TYR A 31 -1.03 -2.29 5.70
N PHE A 32 -0.43 -3.42 6.06
CA PHE A 32 -0.86 -4.75 5.65
C PHE A 32 -1.55 -5.47 6.81
N LYS A 33 -2.60 -6.22 6.52
CA LYS A 33 -3.30 -7.09 7.49
C LYS A 33 -3.40 -8.50 6.91
N GLN A 34 -3.02 -9.51 7.69
CA GLN A 34 -3.21 -10.90 7.28
C GLN A 34 -4.67 -11.32 7.52
N ALA A 35 -5.29 -11.93 6.52
CA ALA A 35 -6.63 -12.50 6.61
C ALA A 35 -6.64 -13.96 6.12
N LEU A 36 -7.76 -14.66 6.32
CA LEU A 36 -7.97 -16.04 5.84
C LEU A 36 -7.81 -16.15 4.31
N GLN A 37 -8.15 -15.09 3.60
CA GLN A 37 -8.18 -15.02 2.13
C GLN A 37 -6.83 -14.60 1.53
N GLY A 38 -5.82 -14.37 2.38
CA GLY A 38 -4.52 -13.83 2.01
C GLY A 38 -4.25 -12.47 2.64
N GLN A 39 -3.42 -11.64 1.99
CA GLN A 39 -3.04 -10.34 2.51
C GLN A 39 -4.04 -9.27 2.09
N LEU A 40 -4.39 -8.38 3.00
CA LEU A 40 -5.13 -7.16 2.73
C LEU A 40 -4.17 -5.97 2.80
N VAL A 41 -4.29 -5.06 1.84
CA VAL A 41 -3.54 -3.82 1.82
C VAL A 41 -4.50 -2.66 2.06
N TYR A 42 -4.27 -1.91 3.14
CA TYR A 42 -4.98 -0.66 3.39
C TYR A 42 -4.18 0.43 2.70
N ALA A 43 -4.83 1.16 1.81
CA ALA A 43 -4.18 2.17 1.01
C ALA A 43 -5.02 3.44 0.94
N ASN A 44 -4.36 4.59 0.90
CA ASN A 44 -4.99 5.88 0.63
C ASN A 44 -4.81 6.23 -0.85
N VAL A 45 -5.90 6.46 -1.55
CA VAL A 45 -5.91 6.88 -2.96
C VAL A 45 -5.53 8.35 -3.05
N LEU A 46 -4.58 8.68 -3.93
CA LEU A 46 -3.99 10.01 -4.03
C LEU A 46 -4.65 10.87 -5.10
N ASN A 47 -5.05 10.27 -6.22
CA ASN A 47 -5.48 11.00 -7.42
C ASN A 47 -6.88 10.62 -7.94
N ASN A 48 -7.61 9.76 -7.23
CA ASN A 48 -9.01 9.40 -7.54
C ASN A 48 -9.86 9.33 -6.26
N PRO A 49 -10.35 10.48 -5.76
CA PRO A 49 -11.04 10.56 -4.48
C PRO A 49 -12.36 9.76 -4.43
N SER A 50 -12.99 9.51 -5.57
CA SER A 50 -14.25 8.78 -5.67
C SER A 50 -14.13 7.28 -5.36
N LEU A 51 -12.90 6.75 -5.36
CA LEU A 51 -12.64 5.34 -5.16
C LEU A 51 -12.59 4.94 -3.68
N GLY A 52 -12.31 5.89 -2.79
CA GLY A 52 -12.13 5.64 -1.36
C GLY A 52 -13.16 6.35 -0.49
N SER A 53 -13.13 6.01 0.80
CA SER A 53 -13.93 6.66 1.84
C SER A 53 -13.01 7.27 2.89
N GLN A 54 -13.40 8.38 3.51
CA GLN A 54 -12.65 8.91 4.65
C GLN A 54 -12.77 7.93 5.83
N GLN A 55 -11.64 7.56 6.43
CA GLN A 55 -11.61 6.62 7.55
C GLN A 55 -10.56 7.00 8.59
N THR A 56 -10.94 6.85 9.85
CA THR A 56 -10.01 6.82 10.98
C THR A 56 -9.62 5.36 11.21
N LEU A 57 -8.39 5.01 10.86
CA LEU A 57 -7.89 3.64 10.99
C LEU A 57 -7.33 3.43 12.39
N THR A 58 -7.60 2.25 12.95
CA THR A 58 -7.04 1.82 14.23
C THR A 58 -6.20 0.57 14.04
N ARG A 59 -5.05 0.51 14.71
CA ARG A 59 -4.15 -0.64 14.73
C ARG A 59 -3.77 -0.93 16.18
N ASP A 60 -3.88 -2.19 16.59
CA ASP A 60 -3.57 -2.65 17.95
C ASP A 60 -4.26 -1.76 19.02
N ASP A 61 -5.56 -1.50 18.81
CA ASP A 61 -6.44 -0.65 19.63
C ASP A 61 -6.01 0.81 19.79
N LYS A 62 -5.11 1.29 18.92
CA LYS A 62 -4.67 2.68 18.87
C LYS A 62 -5.04 3.32 17.54
N GLU A 63 -5.37 4.60 17.56
CA GLU A 63 -5.53 5.37 16.34
C GLU A 63 -4.22 5.37 15.55
N TYR A 64 -4.29 4.93 14.31
CA TYR A 64 -3.19 4.95 13.36
C TYR A 64 -3.18 6.26 12.57
N GLY A 65 -4.36 6.77 12.22
CA GLY A 65 -4.55 8.07 11.59
C GLY A 65 -5.87 8.17 10.83
N THR A 66 -6.22 9.38 10.42
CA THR A 66 -7.38 9.65 9.56
C THR A 66 -6.94 9.97 8.14
N PHE A 67 -7.51 9.26 7.18
CA PHE A 67 -7.14 9.36 5.76
C PHE A 67 -8.38 9.62 4.90
N PRO A 68 -8.28 10.46 3.86
CA PRO A 68 -9.46 10.94 3.13
C PRO A 68 -10.05 9.92 2.16
N HIS A 69 -9.24 9.01 1.58
CA HIS A 69 -9.67 8.12 0.50
C HIS A 69 -9.13 6.70 0.71
N VAL A 70 -9.57 6.05 1.78
CA VAL A 70 -9.13 4.69 2.11
C VAL A 70 -9.85 3.65 1.28
N ILE A 71 -9.07 2.68 0.81
CA ILE A 71 -9.53 1.43 0.21
C ILE A 71 -8.82 0.22 0.84
N ILE A 72 -9.43 -0.95 0.68
CA ILE A 72 -8.81 -2.24 1.00
C ILE A 72 -8.59 -3.00 -0.32
N ILE A 73 -7.33 -3.26 -0.63
CA ILE A 73 -6.94 -4.11 -1.77
C ILE A 73 -6.79 -5.54 -1.27
N ASN A 74 -7.48 -6.48 -1.90
CA ASN A 74 -7.27 -7.91 -1.69
C ASN A 74 -6.03 -8.34 -2.48
N ASP A 75 -5.00 -8.80 -1.79
CA ASP A 75 -3.72 -9.27 -2.35
C ASP A 75 -3.45 -10.71 -1.90
N PRO A 76 -4.21 -11.70 -2.43
CA PRO A 76 -4.10 -13.09 -2.00
C PRO A 76 -2.71 -13.68 -2.23
N GLU A 77 -2.00 -13.18 -3.25
CA GLU A 77 -0.68 -13.65 -3.66
C GLU A 77 0.48 -12.86 -3.03
N MET A 78 0.19 -11.90 -2.13
CA MET A 78 1.19 -11.04 -1.47
C MET A 78 2.10 -10.28 -2.46
N LYS A 79 1.58 -9.93 -3.64
CA LYS A 79 2.31 -9.22 -4.72
C LYS A 79 2.82 -7.85 -4.27
N TYR A 80 2.11 -7.20 -3.35
CA TYR A 80 2.41 -5.84 -2.90
C TYR A 80 3.12 -5.80 -1.54
N LYS A 81 3.46 -6.94 -0.96
CA LYS A 81 4.12 -7.03 0.35
C LYS A 81 5.39 -6.17 0.37
N GLY A 82 5.46 -5.26 1.34
CA GLY A 82 6.62 -4.38 1.54
C GLY A 82 6.68 -3.17 0.60
N ARG A 83 5.72 -2.99 -0.30
CA ARG A 83 5.62 -1.78 -1.13
C ARG A 83 5.05 -0.62 -0.31
N GLY A 84 5.60 0.58 -0.52
CA GLY A 84 5.05 1.83 0.03
C GLY A 84 4.01 2.48 -0.86
N THR A 85 4.00 2.14 -2.15
CA THR A 85 3.10 2.71 -3.17
C THR A 85 2.59 1.60 -4.06
N ILE A 86 1.32 1.69 -4.47
CA ILE A 86 0.72 0.80 -5.47
C ILE A 86 0.02 1.67 -6.51
N CYS A 87 0.34 1.43 -7.78
CA CYS A 87 -0.40 1.99 -8.91
C CYS A 87 -1.09 0.88 -9.70
N PHE A 88 -2.25 1.19 -10.24
CA PHE A 88 -3.06 0.28 -11.04
C PHE A 88 -3.97 1.06 -11.98
N ASP A 89 -4.48 0.36 -12.99
CA ASP A 89 -5.44 0.88 -13.96
C ASP A 89 -6.79 0.22 -13.81
N GLU A 90 -6.79 -1.10 -13.63
CA GLU A 90 -7.99 -1.90 -13.66
C GLU A 90 -8.17 -2.63 -12.34
N PHE A 91 -9.41 -2.63 -11.85
CA PHE A 91 -9.78 -3.30 -10.62
C PHE A 91 -11.24 -3.72 -10.68
N THR A 92 -11.57 -4.71 -9.85
CA THR A 92 -12.95 -5.14 -9.62
C THR A 92 -13.36 -4.83 -8.19
N LYS A 93 -14.57 -4.31 -7.99
CA LYS A 93 -15.13 -4.17 -6.65
C LYS A 93 -15.47 -5.55 -6.10
N GLN A 94 -15.05 -5.79 -4.86
CA GLN A 94 -15.30 -7.03 -4.15
C GLN A 94 -16.53 -6.87 -3.27
N ALA A 95 -17.32 -7.94 -3.15
CA ALA A 95 -18.38 -7.98 -2.15
C ALA A 95 -17.78 -7.92 -0.73
N LEU A 96 -18.54 -7.35 0.21
CA LEU A 96 -18.14 -7.36 1.62
C LEU A 96 -18.24 -8.80 2.16
N PRO A 97 -17.24 -9.31 2.88
CA PRO A 97 -17.33 -10.59 3.59
C PRO A 97 -18.47 -10.58 4.60
N ALA A 98 -19.07 -11.75 4.85
CA ALA A 98 -20.16 -11.90 5.81
C ALA A 98 -19.71 -11.63 7.27
N ASP A 99 -18.43 -11.83 7.56
CA ASP A 99 -17.78 -11.69 8.87
C ASP A 99 -16.94 -10.41 8.99
N ILE A 100 -17.26 -9.37 8.22
CA ILE A 100 -16.50 -8.13 8.19
C ILE A 100 -16.54 -7.38 9.53
N ASP A 101 -15.41 -6.78 9.91
CA ASP A 101 -15.35 -5.79 11.00
C ASP A 101 -16.26 -4.60 10.65
N LEU A 102 -17.17 -4.23 11.56
CA LEU A 102 -18.11 -3.12 11.34
C LEU A 102 -17.39 -1.80 11.05
N ARG A 103 -16.16 -1.61 11.56
CA ARG A 103 -15.33 -0.43 11.28
C ARG A 103 -14.79 -0.41 9.85
N GLU A 104 -14.75 -1.56 9.19
CA GLU A 104 -14.26 -1.72 7.81
C GLU A 104 -15.39 -1.76 6.79
N ARG A 105 -16.66 -1.76 7.25
CA ARG A 105 -17.84 -1.95 6.40
C ARG A 105 -17.97 -0.90 5.30
N ASP A 106 -17.61 0.34 5.61
CA ASP A 106 -17.75 1.46 4.68
C ASP A 106 -16.51 1.66 3.80
N ILE A 107 -15.49 0.82 3.97
CA ILE A 107 -14.24 0.89 3.20
C ILE A 107 -14.40 0.09 1.91
N PRO A 108 -14.28 0.71 0.72
CA PRO A 108 -14.35 0.00 -0.54
C PRO A 108 -13.27 -1.09 -0.63
N ARG A 109 -13.70 -2.31 -0.97
CA ARG A 109 -12.83 -3.45 -1.21
C ARG A 109 -12.66 -3.69 -2.70
N ILE A 110 -11.42 -3.85 -3.15
CA ILE A 110 -11.09 -4.08 -4.55
C ILE A 110 -10.11 -5.24 -4.73
N LEU A 111 -10.12 -5.83 -5.91
CA LEU A 111 -9.05 -6.69 -6.42
C LEU A 111 -8.48 -6.02 -7.66
N ILE A 112 -7.18 -5.72 -7.64
CA ILE A 112 -6.47 -5.14 -8.79
C ILE A 112 -6.31 -6.23 -9.85
N THR A 113 -6.70 -5.92 -11.08
CA THR A 113 -6.60 -6.84 -12.23
C THR A 113 -5.52 -6.41 -13.22
N LYS A 114 -5.08 -5.15 -13.19
CA LYS A 114 -3.98 -4.63 -14.01
C LYS A 114 -3.27 -3.46 -13.35
#